data_AF-A0A3B9PYP6-F1
#
_entry.id   AF-A0A3B9PYP6-F1
#
_cell.length_a   1.000
_cell.length_b   1.000
_cell.length_c   1.000
_cell.angle_alpha   90.00
_cell.angle_beta   90.00
_cell.angle_gamma   90.00
#
_symmetry.space_group_name_H-M   'P 1'
#
loop_
_entity.id
_entity.type
_entity.pdbx_description
1 polymer ?
#
loop_
_entity_poly.entity_id
_entity_poly.type
_entity_poly.pdbx_seq_one_letter_code
_entity_poly.pdbx_strand_id
1 'polypeptide(L)'
;MNLPNKRILGINGVGRIGKLTLWNHINMKHYDGIVINAGREIGKRIDDIVQYLTTDSTYGTLDRFLYGFSGKSCDVKVLDQSEC
;
A
#
# COMPACT_ATOMS: atom_id res chain seq x y z
N MET A 1 14.35 -17.82 -0.85
CA MET A 1 12.91 -17.70 -1.15
C MET A 1 12.73 -18.08 -2.62
N ASN A 2 12.24 -19.28 -2.91
CA ASN A 2 12.05 -19.74 -4.29
C ASN A 2 10.65 -19.28 -4.73
N LEU A 3 10.57 -18.32 -5.65
CA LEU A 3 9.32 -17.71 -6.13
C LEU A 3 9.11 -18.07 -7.61
N PRO A 4 8.73 -19.32 -7.94
CA PRO A 4 8.41 -19.64 -9.32
C PRO A 4 7.15 -18.86 -9.73
N ASN A 5 7.27 -18.01 -10.76
CA ASN A 5 6.19 -17.28 -11.45
C ASN A 5 5.38 -16.20 -10.71
N LYS A 6 5.72 -15.78 -9.48
CA LYS A 6 5.05 -14.61 -8.88
C LYS A 6 5.63 -13.31 -9.41
N ARG A 7 4.76 -12.45 -9.96
CA ARG A 7 5.11 -11.08 -10.35
C ARG A 7 5.12 -10.22 -9.09
N ILE A 8 6.32 -9.91 -8.60
CA ILE A 8 6.51 -9.02 -7.45
C ILE A 8 6.96 -7.64 -7.92
N LEU A 9 6.33 -6.59 -7.39
CA LEU A 9 6.77 -5.21 -7.59
C LEU A 9 7.49 -4.69 -6.35
N GLY A 10 8.66 -4.09 -6.54
CA GLY A 10 9.36 -3.34 -5.50
C GLY A 10 9.15 -1.83 -5.66
N ILE A 11 8.80 -1.12 -4.57
CA ILE A 11 8.72 0.35 -4.53
C ILE A 11 9.67 0.86 -3.43
N ASN A 12 10.73 1.56 -3.83
CA ASN A 12 11.68 2.16 -2.88
C ASN A 12 11.40 3.65 -2.71
N GLY A 13 11.00 4.07 -1.51
CA GLY A 13 10.63 5.45 -1.20
C GLY A 13 9.14 5.71 -1.40
N VAL A 14 8.30 5.25 -0.47
CA VAL A 14 6.84 5.37 -0.56
C VAL A 14 6.32 6.77 -0.17
N GLY A 15 6.83 7.80 -0.84
CA GLY A 15 6.29 9.15 -0.77
C GLY A 15 4.93 9.30 -1.47
N ARG A 16 4.55 10.51 -1.87
CA ARG A 16 3.27 10.73 -2.58
C ARG A 16 3.18 9.94 -3.89
N ILE A 17 4.24 10.01 -4.72
CA ILE A 17 4.30 9.26 -5.98
C ILE A 17 4.25 7.76 -5.70
N GLY A 18 5.05 7.27 -4.76
CA GLY A 18 5.07 5.84 -4.40
C GLY A 18 3.71 5.32 -3.93
N LYS A 19 2.95 6.09 -3.14
CA LYS A 19 1.58 5.72 -2.73
C LYS A 19 0.62 5.67 -3.91
N LEU A 20 0.62 6.68 -4.78
CA LEU A 20 -0.26 6.67 -5.96
C LEU A 20 0.08 5.53 -6.92
N THR A 21 1.36 5.23 -7.10
CA THR A 21 1.83 4.06 -7.87
C THR A 21 1.34 2.75 -7.23
N LEU A 22 1.46 2.63 -5.90
CA LEU A 22 0.94 1.48 -5.15
C LEU A 22 -0.56 1.32 -5.37
N TRP A 23 -1.35 2.38 -5.19
CA TRP A 23 -2.80 2.35 -5.34
C TRP A 23 -3.23 1.97 -6.76
N ASN A 24 -2.54 2.50 -7.76
CA ASN A 24 -2.78 2.15 -9.16
C ASN A 24 -2.51 0.65 -9.42
N HIS A 25 -1.39 0.13 -8.92
CA HIS A 25 -1.09 -1.30 -9.10
C HIS A 25 -2.04 -2.23 -8.33
N ILE A 26 -2.53 -1.80 -7.16
CA ILE A 26 -3.61 -2.51 -6.44
C ILE A 26 -4.89 -2.53 -7.29
N ASN A 27 -5.27 -1.41 -7.90
CA ASN A 27 -6.44 -1.33 -8.77
C ASN A 27 -6.31 -2.23 -10.00
N MET A 28 -5.14 -2.21 -10.64
CA MET A 28 -4.87 -3.00 -11.84
C MET A 28 -4.77 -4.51 -11.55
N LYS A 29 -4.34 -4.91 -10.34
CA LYS A 29 -4.16 -6.33 -9.94
C LYS A 29 -3.15 -7.09 -10.83
N HIS A 30 -2.10 -6.42 -11.29
CA HIS A 30 -1.08 -7.01 -12.18
C HIS A 30 -0.01 -7.84 -11.46
N TYR A 31 0.23 -7.54 -10.19
CA TYR A 31 1.29 -8.15 -9.38
C TYR A 31 0.68 -8.98 -8.25
N ASP A 32 1.31 -10.12 -7.97
CA ASP A 32 0.90 -11.05 -6.91
C ASP A 32 1.34 -10.57 -5.51
N GLY A 33 2.28 -9.62 -5.47
CA GLY A 33 2.78 -9.02 -4.24
C GLY A 33 3.53 -7.73 -4.51
N ILE A 34 3.50 -6.83 -3.54
CA ILE A 34 4.20 -5.55 -3.60
C ILE A 34 5.05 -5.41 -2.33
N VAL A 35 6.34 -5.19 -2.52
CA VAL A 35 7.31 -4.92 -1.45
C VAL A 35 7.62 -3.43 -1.48
N ILE A 36 7.51 -2.77 -0.34
CA ILE A 36 7.68 -1.33 -0.25
C ILE A 36 8.69 -0.96 0.83
N ASN A 37 9.43 0.10 0.59
CA ASN A 37 10.25 0.78 1.59
C ASN A 37 9.83 2.25 1.67
N ALA A 38 9.74 2.78 2.87
CA ALA A 38 9.47 4.19 3.13
C ALA A 38 10.64 5.12 2.80
N GLY A 39 11.88 4.66 2.96
CA GLY A 39 13.09 5.49 2.85
C GLY A 39 13.26 6.53 3.97
N ARG A 40 12.35 6.55 4.95
CA ARG A 40 12.37 7.37 6.16
C ARG A 40 11.61 6.65 7.25
N GLU A 41 11.76 7.10 8.49
CA GLU A 41 10.99 6.57 9.62
C GLU A 41 9.51 6.93 9.47
N ILE A 42 8.62 5.93 9.57
CA ILE A 42 7.17 6.10 9.43
C ILE A 42 6.47 5.41 10.59
N GLY A 43 5.87 6.22 11.45
CA GLY A 43 5.08 5.73 12.56
C GLY A 43 5.91 4.99 13.60
N LYS A 44 5.23 4.53 14.65
CA LYS A 44 5.79 3.66 15.68
C LYS A 44 5.10 2.31 15.73
N ARG A 45 3.92 2.21 15.11
CA ARG A 45 3.06 1.02 15.08
C ARG A 45 2.70 0.65 13.66
N ILE A 46 2.35 -0.61 13.43
CA ILE A 46 1.91 -1.09 12.12
C ILE A 46 0.65 -0.37 11.64
N ASP A 47 -0.22 0.02 12.57
CA ASP A 47 -1.41 0.83 12.31
C ASP A 47 -1.06 2.17 11.66
N ASP A 48 0.02 2.81 12.11
CA ASP A 48 0.49 4.09 11.55
C ASP A 48 0.97 3.92 10.12
N ILE A 49 1.63 2.79 9.82
CA ILE A 49 2.09 2.44 8.47
C ILE A 49 0.88 2.19 7.56
N VAL A 50 -0.10 1.43 8.03
CA VAL A 50 -1.36 1.19 7.29
C VAL A 50 -2.07 2.51 7.01
N GLN A 51 -2.20 3.39 8.01
CA GLN A 51 -2.81 4.70 7.83
C GLN A 51 -2.02 5.56 6.84
N TYR A 52 -0.69 5.54 6.93
CA TYR A 52 0.18 6.28 6.02
C TYR A 52 0.03 5.84 4.57
N LEU A 53 -0.09 4.53 4.33
CA LEU A 53 -0.23 3.96 2.98
C LEU A 53 -1.63 4.16 2.41
N THR A 54 -2.66 4.16 3.26
CA THR A 54 -4.06 4.30 2.84
C THR A 54 -4.52 5.75 2.73
N THR A 55 -3.77 6.71 3.29
CA THR A 55 -4.17 8.12 3.30
C THR A 55 -3.13 9.02 2.64
N ASP A 56 -3.58 9.93 1.80
CA ASP A 56 -2.80 11.06 1.29
C ASP A 56 -3.50 12.39 1.56
N SER A 57 -2.75 13.39 2.00
CA SER A 57 -3.28 14.71 2.33
C SER A 57 -3.87 15.46 1.14
N THR A 58 -3.42 15.15 -0.09
CA THR A 58 -3.86 15.83 -1.31
C THR A 58 -4.91 15.01 -2.05
N TYR A 59 -4.73 13.70 -2.14
CA TYR A 59 -5.61 12.82 -2.93
C TYR A 59 -6.68 12.10 -2.10
N GLY A 60 -6.68 12.25 -0.78
CA GLY A 60 -7.64 11.62 0.11
C GLY A 60 -7.27 10.17 0.43
N THR A 61 -8.26 9.32 0.64
CA THR A 61 -8.07 7.93 1.05
C THR A 61 -8.02 6.96 -0.14
N LEU A 62 -7.39 5.81 0.07
CA LEU A 62 -7.32 4.70 -0.87
C LEU A 62 -8.72 4.26 -1.32
N ASP A 63 -9.68 4.21 -0.41
CA ASP A 63 -11.07 3.84 -0.71
C ASP A 63 -11.68 4.75 -1.77
N ARG A 64 -11.49 6.06 -1.59
CA ARG A 64 -11.99 7.06 -2.52
C ARG A 64 -11.24 7.01 -3.85
N PHE A 65 -9.95 6.68 -3.82
CA PHE A 65 -9.15 6.48 -5.03
C PHE A 65 -9.64 5.26 -5.84
N LEU A 66 -9.95 4.14 -5.17
CA LEU A 66 -10.36 2.90 -5.83
C LEU A 66 -11.83 2.89 -6.25
N TYR A 67 -12.72 3.45 -5.42
CA TYR A 67 -14.16 3.29 -5.59
C TYR A 67 -14.90 4.61 -5.80
N GLY A 68 -14.20 5.74 -5.85
CA GLY A 68 -14.82 7.07 -5.98
C GLY A 68 -15.80 7.36 -4.83
N PHE A 69 -16.98 7.84 -5.17
CA PHE A 69 -18.05 8.16 -4.22
C PHE A 69 -19.09 7.04 -4.03
N SER A 70 -18.73 5.79 -4.32
CA SER A 70 -19.68 4.67 -4.26
C SER A 70 -20.02 4.18 -2.85
N GLY A 71 -19.39 4.73 -1.80
CA GLY A 71 -19.61 4.32 -0.41
C GLY A 71 -18.97 2.99 -0.02
N LYS A 72 -18.20 2.36 -0.92
CA LYS A 72 -17.44 1.14 -0.64
C LYS A 72 -16.14 1.49 0.09
N SER A 73 -15.77 0.68 1.08
CA SER A 73 -14.49 0.77 1.80
C SER A 73 -13.57 -0.39 1.43
N CYS A 74 -12.26 -0.17 1.52
CA CYS A 74 -11.27 -1.24 1.49
C CYS A 74 -11.03 -1.74 2.90
N ASP A 75 -11.06 -3.05 3.07
CA ASP A 75 -10.68 -3.71 4.30
C ASP A 75 -9.18 -4.02 4.25
N VAL A 76 -8.42 -3.54 5.22
CA VAL A 76 -6.97 -3.76 5.33
C VAL A 76 -6.71 -4.61 6.56
N LYS A 77 -6.09 -5.78 6.36
CA LYS A 77 -5.74 -6.72 7.42
C LYS A 77 -4.25 -6.97 7.46
N VAL A 78 -3.70 -6.96 8.67
CA VAL A 78 -2.35 -7.42 8.93
C VAL A 78 -2.40 -8.95 9.05
N LEU A 79 -1.73 -9.65 8.13
CA LEU A 79 -1.75 -11.12 8.05
C LEU A 79 -0.61 -11.78 8.84
N ASP A 80 0.54 -11.12 8.90
CA ASP A 80 1.70 -11.54 9.66
C ASP A 80 2.37 -10.30 10.21
N GLN A 81 2.79 -10.37 11.47
CA GLN A 81 3.61 -9.35 12.11
C GLN A 81 4.86 -10.03 12.64
N SER A 82 5.82 -10.22 11.77
CA SER A 82 7.20 -10.45 12.20
C SER A 82 7.67 -9.16 12.90
N GLU A 83 8.19 -9.27 14.12
CA GLU A 83 8.55 -8.14 14.98
C GLU A 83 9.26 -7.01 14.20
N CYS A 84 8.69 -5.80 14.28
CA CYS A 84 9.28 -4.57 13.75
C CYS A 84 10.28 -3.98 14.73
#